data_AF-A0A2P4XFG9-F1
#
_entry.id   AF-A0A2P4XFG9-F1
#
_cell.length_a   1.000
_cell.length_b   1.000
_cell.length_c   1.000
_cell.angle_alpha   90.00
_cell.angle_beta   90.00
_cell.angle_gamma   90.00
#
_symmetry.space_group_name_H-M   'P 1'
#
loop_
_entity.id
_entity.type
_entity.pdbx_description
1 polymer ?
#
loop_
_entity_poly.entity_id
_entity_poly.type
_entity_poly.pdbx_seq_one_letter_code
_entity_poly.pdbx_strand_id
1 'polypeptide(L)'
;MYEMQARANRQKQKANPPKFHGRADEDLELWLFHLEEHFAAYTMEQSSNDSRFVGMVVPFLGVDVMAWYREFKRAMGNNPRTWPVFKQQIRSRYRDNDYEFKLLIKMHDLQISGT
;
A
#
# COMPACT_ATOMS: atom_id res chain seq x y z
N MET A 1 2.05 29.77 3.70
CA MET A 1 1.01 28.94 3.05
C MET A 1 1.49 27.49 2.85
N TYR A 2 2.57 27.24 2.09
CA TYR A 2 3.12 25.89 1.87
C TYR A 2 3.54 25.13 3.15
N GLU A 3 4.15 25.81 4.13
CA GLU A 3 4.59 25.17 5.37
C GLU A 3 3.44 24.71 6.27
N MET A 4 2.31 25.44 6.28
CA MET A 4 1.12 25.02 7.05
C MET A 4 0.46 23.80 6.41
N GLN A 5 0.40 23.74 5.08
CA GLN A 5 -0.09 22.57 4.35
C GLN A 5 0.82 21.35 4.52
N ALA A 6 2.14 21.55 4.47
CA ALA A 6 3.11 20.49 4.75
C ALA A 6 3.06 20.00 6.20
N ARG A 7 2.88 20.91 7.17
CA ARG A 7 2.69 20.54 8.60
C ARG A 7 1.37 19.82 8.83
N ALA A 8 0.28 20.26 8.20
CA ALA A 8 -1.02 19.60 8.26
C ALA A 8 -0.98 18.20 7.62
N ASN A 9 -0.27 18.04 6.49
CA ASN A 9 -0.01 16.71 5.91
C ASN A 9 0.86 15.85 6.84
N ARG A 10 1.93 16.38 7.44
CA ARG A 10 2.74 15.64 8.44
C ARG A 10 1.96 15.28 9.70
N GLN A 11 1.02 16.11 10.13
CA GLN A 11 0.13 15.82 11.25
C GLN A 11 -0.95 14.78 10.89
N LYS A 12 -1.49 14.81 9.66
CA LYS A 12 -2.33 13.72 9.12
C LYS A 12 -1.54 12.40 9.00
N GLN A 13 -0.26 12.45 8.65
CA GLN A 13 0.65 11.29 8.59
C GLN A 13 1.01 10.71 9.98
N LYS A 14 0.84 11.48 11.06
CA LYS A 14 0.96 10.97 12.44
C LYS A 14 -0.28 10.19 12.90
N ALA A 15 -1.39 10.26 12.17
CA ALA A 15 -2.51 9.36 12.42
C ALA A 15 -2.14 7.95 11.93
N ASN A 16 -2.68 6.92 12.58
CA ASN A 16 -2.56 5.56 12.10
C ASN A 16 -3.06 5.48 10.64
N PRO A 17 -2.34 4.79 9.74
CA PRO A 17 -2.78 4.66 8.36
C PRO A 17 -4.19 4.04 8.31
N PRO A 18 -5.02 4.43 7.34
CA PRO A 18 -6.36 3.87 7.22
C PRO A 18 -6.29 2.37 6.93
N LYS A 19 -7.33 1.65 7.31
CA LYS A 19 -7.46 0.25 6.87
C LYS A 19 -7.75 0.18 5.38
N PHE A 20 -7.12 -0.77 4.70
CA PHE A 20 -7.43 -1.07 3.30
C PHE A 20 -8.47 -2.17 3.19
N HIS A 21 -9.61 -1.89 2.57
CA HIS A 21 -10.72 -2.81 2.46
C HIS A 21 -10.72 -3.57 1.13
N GLY A 22 -9.87 -3.19 0.18
CA GLY A 22 -9.77 -3.85 -1.13
C GLY A 22 -10.91 -3.47 -2.07
N ARG A 23 -11.53 -2.31 -1.85
CA ARG A 23 -12.60 -1.79 -2.72
C ARG A 23 -12.01 -1.12 -3.95
N ALA A 24 -12.76 -1.10 -5.06
CA ALA A 24 -12.30 -0.51 -6.32
C ALA A 24 -12.11 1.02 -6.27
N ASP A 25 -12.73 1.71 -5.31
CA ASP A 25 -12.54 3.13 -5.06
C ASP A 25 -11.31 3.44 -4.19
N GLU A 26 -10.66 2.43 -3.62
CA GLU A 26 -9.47 2.59 -2.79
C GLU A 26 -8.18 2.50 -3.63
N ASP A 27 -7.29 3.47 -3.45
CA ASP A 27 -5.98 3.47 -4.11
C ASP A 27 -4.97 2.62 -3.31
N LEU A 28 -4.71 1.41 -3.81
CA LEU A 28 -3.75 0.47 -3.22
C LEU A 28 -2.33 1.05 -3.15
N GLU A 29 -1.86 1.74 -4.18
CA GLU A 29 -0.49 2.25 -4.22
C GLU A 29 -0.31 3.40 -3.22
N LEU A 30 -1.31 4.28 -3.13
CA LEU A 30 -1.33 5.34 -2.11
C LEU A 30 -1.38 4.75 -0.70
N TRP A 31 -2.13 3.68 -0.48
CA TRP A 31 -2.17 3.00 0.82
C TRP A 31 -0.83 2.34 1.18
N LEU A 32 -0.19 1.67 0.21
CA LEU A 32 1.16 1.10 0.40
C LEU A 32 2.18 2.18 0.73
N PHE A 33 2.14 3.32 0.03
CA PHE A 33 3.01 4.47 0.29
C PHE A 33 2.82 5.01 1.72
N HIS A 34 1.57 5.22 2.16
CA HIS A 34 1.30 5.68 3.52
C HIS A 34 1.79 4.71 4.60
N LEU A 35 1.74 3.39 4.35
CA LEU A 35 2.31 2.41 5.27
C LEU A 35 3.84 2.51 5.35
N GLU A 36 4.52 2.61 4.20
CA GLU A 36 5.98 2.75 4.15
C GLU A 36 6.42 4.05 4.84
N GLU A 37 5.68 5.13 4.66
CA GLU A 37 5.92 6.40 5.34
C GLU A 37 5.66 6.31 6.86
N HIS A 38 4.56 5.69 7.28
CA HIS A 38 4.23 5.51 8.69
C HIS A 38 5.26 4.65 9.43
N PHE A 39 5.79 3.62 8.75
CA PHE A 39 6.81 2.74 9.28
C PHE A 39 8.23 3.09 8.83
N ALA A 40 8.48 4.34 8.41
CA ALA A 40 9.79 4.77 7.91
C ALA A 40 10.93 4.61 8.95
N ALA A 41 10.62 4.50 10.24
CA ALA A 41 11.62 4.20 11.28
C ALA A 41 12.04 2.71 11.33
N TYR A 42 11.33 1.82 10.63
CA TYR A 42 11.51 0.36 10.63
C TYR A 42 12.07 -0.14 9.29
N THR A 43 12.94 0.64 8.65
CA THR A 43 13.54 0.29 7.35
C THR A 43 14.35 -1.00 7.39
N MET A 44 14.93 -1.35 8.54
CA MET A 44 15.67 -2.60 8.73
C MET A 44 14.72 -3.80 8.66
N GLU A 45 13.56 -3.74 9.31
CA GLU A 45 12.53 -4.76 9.25
C GLU A 45 11.91 -4.83 7.86
N GLN A 46 11.68 -3.69 7.22
CA GLN A 46 11.14 -3.61 5.85
C GLN A 46 12.06 -4.28 4.83
N SER A 47 13.38 -4.15 5.02
CA SER A 47 14.42 -4.75 4.17
C SER A 47 14.80 -6.17 4.60
N SER A 48 14.23 -6.68 5.70
CA SER A 48 14.56 -7.99 6.23
C SER A 48 13.94 -9.11 5.37
N ASN A 49 14.62 -10.26 5.37
CA ASN A 49 14.15 -11.46 4.67
C ASN A 49 13.17 -12.29 5.52
N ASP A 50 12.50 -11.68 6.49
CA ASP A 50 11.54 -12.34 7.38
C ASP A 50 10.13 -11.72 7.28
N SER A 51 9.21 -12.16 8.15
CA SER A 51 7.80 -11.73 8.13
C SER A 51 7.47 -10.62 9.14
N ARG A 52 8.44 -10.07 9.88
CA ARG A 52 8.18 -9.13 10.98
C ARG A 52 7.47 -7.88 10.50
N PHE A 53 7.97 -7.27 9.43
CA PHE A 53 7.37 -6.07 8.86
C PHE A 53 5.94 -6.31 8.37
N VAL A 54 5.70 -7.43 7.66
CA VAL A 54 4.34 -7.80 7.24
C VAL A 54 3.43 -8.03 8.46
N GLY A 55 3.95 -8.60 9.55
CA GLY A 55 3.23 -8.72 10.81
C GLY A 55 2.77 -7.37 11.39
N MET A 56 3.56 -6.31 11.23
CA MET A 56 3.20 -4.95 11.64
C MET A 56 2.13 -4.31 10.74
N VAL A 57 2.08 -4.70 9.47
CA VAL A 57 1.11 -4.19 8.49
C VAL A 57 -0.26 -4.88 8.59
N VAL A 58 -0.31 -6.15 8.97
CA VAL A 58 -1.56 -6.95 9.07
C VAL A 58 -2.71 -6.27 9.82
N PRO A 59 -2.50 -5.56 10.95
CA PRO A 59 -3.57 -4.81 11.64
C PRO A 59 -4.28 -3.75 10.78
N PHE A 60 -3.65 -3.29 9.70
CA PHE A 60 -4.17 -2.28 8.77
C PHE A 60 -4.95 -2.88 7.60
N LEU A 61 -5.17 -4.18 7.60
CA LEU A 61 -6.02 -4.84 6.62
C LEU A 61 -7.50 -4.81 7.08
N GLY A 62 -8.38 -4.47 6.14
CA GLY A 62 -9.83 -4.60 6.29
C GLY A 62 -10.26 -6.08 6.29
N VAL A 63 -11.54 -6.33 6.59
CA VAL A 63 -12.05 -7.70 6.81
C VAL A 63 -11.84 -8.60 5.58
N ASP A 64 -12.16 -8.12 4.38
CA ASP A 64 -12.04 -8.90 3.14
C ASP A 64 -10.58 -9.17 2.77
N VAL A 65 -9.72 -8.15 2.91
CA VAL A 65 -8.28 -8.27 2.67
C VAL A 65 -7.63 -9.19 3.70
N MET A 66 -8.12 -9.21 4.95
CA MET A 66 -7.68 -10.16 5.97
C MET A 66 -8.06 -11.60 5.64
N ALA A 67 -9.23 -11.83 5.04
CA ALA A 67 -9.60 -13.16 4.56
C ALA A 67 -8.61 -13.66 3.49
N TRP A 68 -8.34 -12.82 2.50
CA TRP A 68 -7.30 -13.10 1.49
C TRP A 68 -5.91 -13.30 2.11
N TYR A 69 -5.50 -12.46 3.06
CA TYR A 69 -4.19 -12.60 3.71
C TYR A 69 -4.03 -13.94 4.42
N ARG A 70 -5.11 -14.49 5.01
CA ARG A 70 -5.08 -15.82 5.63
C ARG A 70 -4.84 -16.92 4.60
N GLU A 71 -5.45 -16.81 3.42
CA GLU A 71 -5.23 -17.74 2.29
C GLU A 71 -3.80 -17.62 1.76
N PHE A 72 -3.34 -16.39 1.49
CA PHE A 72 -1.97 -16.10 1.11
C PHE A 72 -0.96 -16.67 2.13
N LYS A 73 -1.20 -16.45 3.43
CA LYS A 73 -0.35 -16.97 4.50
C LYS A 73 -0.28 -18.50 4.49
N ARG A 74 -1.41 -19.18 4.23
CA ARG A 74 -1.46 -20.65 4.09
C ARG A 74 -0.69 -21.12 2.86
N ALA A 75 -0.89 -20.46 1.71
CA ALA A 75 -0.20 -20.79 0.46
C ALA A 75 1.34 -20.62 0.57
N MET A 76 1.81 -19.62 1.31
CA MET A 76 3.23 -19.42 1.57
C MET A 76 3.87 -20.48 2.47
N GLY A 77 3.07 -21.17 3.30
CA GLY A 77 3.56 -22.14 4.29
C GLY A 77 4.65 -21.52 5.20
N ASN A 78 5.81 -22.17 5.20
CA ASN A 78 6.98 -21.76 5.99
C ASN A 78 7.81 -20.65 5.32
N ASN A 79 7.55 -20.32 4.06
CA ASN A 79 8.29 -19.28 3.37
C ASN A 79 8.02 -17.91 4.02
N PRO A 80 9.05 -17.05 4.16
CA PRO A 80 8.88 -15.74 4.74
C PRO A 80 8.00 -14.88 3.83
N ARG A 81 7.02 -14.22 4.42
CA ARG A 81 6.22 -13.18 3.76
C ARG A 81 6.99 -11.88 3.88
N THR A 82 8.07 -11.75 3.09
CA THR A 82 8.86 -10.52 3.04
C THR A 82 8.02 -9.38 2.48
N TRP A 83 8.41 -8.14 2.78
CA TRP A 83 7.68 -6.97 2.30
C TRP A 83 7.54 -6.92 0.76
N PRO A 84 8.59 -7.21 -0.05
CA PRO A 84 8.45 -7.26 -1.50
C PRO A 84 7.43 -8.31 -1.98
N VAL A 85 7.45 -9.51 -1.39
CA VAL A 85 6.51 -10.59 -1.75
C VAL A 85 5.07 -10.19 -1.41
N PHE A 86 4.85 -9.61 -0.23
CA PHE A 86 3.53 -9.12 0.15
C PHE A 86 3.02 -8.05 -0.83
N LYS A 87 3.84 -7.05 -1.16
CA LYS A 87 3.47 -6.00 -2.14
C LYS A 87 3.13 -6.57 -3.51
N GLN A 88 3.89 -7.55 -3.99
CA GLN A 88 3.62 -8.20 -5.27
C GLN A 88 2.25 -8.92 -5.25
N GLN A 89 1.99 -9.68 -4.18
CA GLN A 89 0.78 -10.50 -4.08
C GLN A 89 -0.48 -9.67 -3.88
N ILE A 90 -0.43 -8.62 -3.04
CA ILE A 90 -1.58 -7.73 -2.84
C ILE A 90 -1.89 -6.92 -4.11
N ARG A 91 -0.86 -6.49 -4.85
CA ARG A 91 -1.04 -5.86 -6.17
C ARG A 91 -1.66 -6.81 -7.18
N SER A 92 -1.20 -8.05 -7.25
CA SER A 92 -1.80 -9.05 -8.15
C SER A 92 -3.27 -9.32 -7.84
N ARG A 93 -3.73 -9.07 -6.60
CA ARG A 93 -5.10 -9.33 -6.17
C ARG A 93 -6.03 -8.12 -6.33
N TYR A 94 -5.55 -6.93 -5.97
CA TYR A 94 -6.39 -5.73 -5.80
C TYR A 94 -6.02 -4.57 -6.72
N ARG A 95 -4.91 -4.66 -7.47
CA ARG A 95 -4.62 -3.63 -8.48
C ARG A 95 -5.64 -3.79 -9.61
N ASP A 96 -6.21 -2.66 -10.02
CA ASP A 96 -7.08 -2.62 -11.20
C ASP A 96 -6.34 -3.26 -12.40
N ASN A 97 -7.00 -4.21 -13.07
CA ASN A 97 -6.45 -4.84 -14.28
C ASN A 97 -6.12 -3.80 -15.36
N ASP A 98 -6.87 -2.69 -15.39
CA ASP A 98 -6.68 -1.58 -16.32
C ASP A 98 -5.78 -0.47 -15.74
N TYR A 99 -5.05 -0.70 -14.65
CA TYR A 99 -4.25 0.35 -14.01
C TYR A 99 -3.30 1.03 -14.99
N GLU A 100 -2.57 0.24 -15.78
CA GLU A 100 -1.62 0.77 -16.78
C GLU A 100 -2.35 1.56 -17.88
N PHE A 101 -3.52 1.07 -18.33
CA PHE A 101 -4.33 1.74 -19.32
C PHE A 101 -4.92 3.07 -18.80
N LYS A 102 -5.46 3.07 -17.58
CA LYS A 102 -5.96 4.27 -16.89
C LYS A 102 -4.85 5.28 -16.63
N LEU A 103 -3.64 4.81 -16.31
CA LEU A 103 -2.47 5.65 -16.12
C LEU A 103 -2.07 6.33 -17.43
N LEU A 104 -2.03 5.59 -18.54
CA LEU A 104 -1.76 6.13 -19.87
C LEU A 104 -2.78 7.19 -20.29
N ILE A 105 -4.07 6.94 -20.10
CA ILE A 105 -5.12 7.94 -20.38
C ILE A 105 -4.90 9.20 -19.54
N LYS A 106 -4.68 9.07 -18.23
CA LYS A 106 -4.44 10.23 -17.37
C LYS A 106 -3.19 11.02 -17.79
N MET A 107 -2.11 10.36 -18.18
CA MET A 107 -0.91 11.03 -18.68
C MET A 107 -1.18 11.81 -19.97
N HIS A 108 -1.92 11.21 -20.90
CA HIS A 108 -2.31 11.85 -22.15
C HIS A 108 -3.22 13.06 -21.90
N ASP A 109 -4.23 12.94 -21.03
CA ASP A 109 -5.14 14.04 -20.68
C ASP A 109 -4.40 15.21 -20.01
N LEU A 110 -3.39 14.91 -19.18
CA LEU A 110 -2.51 15.92 -18.58
C LEU A 110 -1.62 16.61 -19.62
N GLN A 111 -1.16 15.89 -20.65
CA GLN A 111 -0.39 16.49 -21.75
C GLN A 111 -1.26 17.42 -22.60
N ILE A 112 -2.52 17.07 -22.86
CA ILE A 112 -3.44 17.91 -23.65
C ILE A 112 -3.89 19.15 -22.84
N SER A 113 -4.09 19.01 -21.52
CA SER A 113 -4.54 20.11 -20.67
C SER A 113 -3.43 21.13 -20.34
N GLY A 114 -2.17 20.85 -20.71
CA GLY A 114 -1.02 21.72 -20.50
C GLY A 114 -0.68 22.65 -21.67
N THR A 115 -1.43 22.58 -22.78
CA THR A 115 -1.36 23.49 -23.95
C THR A 115 -2.55 24.43 -23.98
#